data_AF-A0A933BZE7-F1
#
_entry.id   AF-A0A933BZE7-F1
#
_cell.length_a   1.000
_cell.length_b   1.000
_cell.length_c   1.000
_cell.angle_alpha   90.00
_cell.angle_beta   90.00
_cell.angle_gamma   90.00
#
_symmetry.space_group_name_H-M   'P 1'
#
loop_
_entity.id
_entity.type
_entity.pdbx_description
1 polymer ?
#
loop_
_entity_poly.entity_id
_entity_poly.type
_entity_poly.pdbx_seq_one_letter_code
_entity_poly.pdbx_strand_id
1 'polypeptide(L)'
;MHPTPDRFEAYVEGTLAAGDRAVLESHLVTCGRCQAEVEEWRALFTGLAALPRFAPAPGFMERVLAGVQVREPWAVRAAAWVRRLVPRTTRGWALAAAFLALPVITSAGALGWLLTRPMLTLQGLWLFTRDRVGDAVATLVGRSAGALVETPLTSWLVEAAARLQGTGLSDLGAAAAVFGTMSVVSAWILYQYLLHTPTRKIFHASFSF
;
A
#
# COMPACT_ATOMS: atom_id res chain seq x y z
N MET A 1 12.59 -14.94 33.82
CA MET A 1 11.79 -15.19 32.61
C MET A 1 12.71 -15.86 31.60
N HIS A 2 12.32 -16.98 31.00
CA HIS A 2 13.18 -17.71 30.06
C HIS A 2 12.77 -17.42 28.60
N PRO A 3 13.73 -17.32 27.67
CA PRO A 3 13.44 -17.16 26.25
C PRO A 3 12.67 -18.35 25.68
N THR A 4 11.93 -18.11 24.60
CA THR A 4 11.24 -19.15 23.85
C THR A 4 12.21 -19.97 23.00
N PRO A 5 11.90 -21.24 22.68
CA PRO A 5 12.72 -22.09 21.81
C PRO A 5 13.13 -21.43 20.48
N ASP A 6 12.17 -20.79 19.80
CA ASP A 6 12.40 -20.11 18.52
C ASP A 6 13.48 -19.02 18.59
N ARG A 7 13.68 -18.40 19.76
CA ARG A 7 14.72 -17.40 19.97
C ARG A 7 16.11 -18.01 20.07
N PHE A 8 16.23 -19.23 20.60
CA PHE A 8 17.51 -19.95 20.62
C PHE A 8 17.88 -20.44 19.22
N GLU A 9 16.91 -20.94 18.45
CA GLU A 9 17.09 -21.29 17.04
C GLU A 9 17.60 -20.09 16.23
N ALA A 10 16.86 -18.97 16.24
CA ALA A 10 17.26 -17.75 15.53
C ALA A 10 18.61 -17.18 16.00
N TYR A 11 18.98 -17.38 17.27
CA TYR A 11 20.29 -16.98 17.79
C TYR A 11 21.42 -17.83 17.20
N VAL A 12 21.24 -19.15 17.13
CA VAL A 12 22.23 -20.09 16.57
C VAL A 12 22.36 -19.93 15.06
N GLU A 13 21.26 -19.70 14.34
CA GLU A 13 21.26 -19.41 12.91
C GLU A 13 21.78 -18.01 12.56
N GLY A 14 21.93 -17.12 13.56
CA GLY A 14 22.38 -15.75 13.36
C GLY A 14 21.35 -14.82 12.72
N THR A 15 20.07 -15.21 12.70
CA THR A 15 18.95 -14.44 12.14
C THR A 15 18.29 -13.50 13.16
N LEU A 16 18.64 -13.64 14.44
CA LEU A 16 18.10 -12.80 15.52
C LEU A 16 18.55 -11.33 15.41
N ALA A 17 17.60 -10.41 15.58
CA ALA A 17 17.89 -8.98 15.56
C ALA A 17 18.91 -8.58 16.65
N ALA A 18 19.80 -7.63 16.34
CA ALA A 18 20.92 -7.26 17.21
C ALA A 18 20.51 -6.86 18.66
N GLY A 19 19.34 -6.23 18.83
CA GLY A 19 18.82 -5.86 20.15
C GLY A 19 18.41 -7.08 20.98
N ASP A 20 17.67 -8.01 20.37
CA ASP A 20 17.24 -9.25 21.01
C ASP A 20 18.43 -10.17 21.32
N ARG A 21 19.43 -10.16 20.43
CA ARG A 21 20.69 -10.89 20.63
C ARG A 21 21.43 -10.44 21.89
N ALA A 22 21.59 -9.14 22.10
CA ALA A 22 22.27 -8.62 23.28
C ALA A 22 21.53 -8.97 24.59
N VAL A 23 20.19 -8.92 24.57
CA VAL A 23 19.36 -9.34 25.71
C VAL A 23 19.56 -10.82 26.01
N LEU A 24 19.53 -11.67 24.97
CA LEU A 24 19.73 -13.10 25.13
C LEU A 24 21.13 -13.42 25.66
N GLU A 25 22.17 -12.82 25.10
CA GLU A 25 23.56 -12.99 25.56
C GLU A 25 23.73 -12.59 27.04
N SER A 26 23.11 -11.48 27.47
CA SER A 26 23.12 -11.08 28.88
C SER A 26 22.44 -12.12 29.80
N HIS A 27 21.37 -12.76 29.32
CA HIS A 27 20.68 -13.82 30.05
C HIS A 27 21.51 -15.10 30.11
N LEU A 28 22.18 -15.46 29.01
CA LEU A 28 23.03 -16.65 28.93
C LEU A 28 24.18 -16.57 29.94
N VAL A 29 24.75 -15.40 30.23
CA VAL A 29 25.79 -15.25 31.26
C VAL A 29 25.34 -15.72 32.65
N THR A 30 24.05 -15.58 32.98
CA THR A 30 23.52 -15.83 34.33
C THR A 30 22.71 -17.13 34.45
N CYS A 31 22.31 -17.75 33.34
CA CYS A 31 21.42 -18.90 33.35
C CYS A 31 22.03 -20.13 32.65
N GLY A 32 22.55 -21.07 33.44
CA GLY A 32 23.11 -22.33 32.93
C GLY A 32 22.12 -23.22 32.18
N ARG A 33 20.81 -23.15 32.52
CA ARG A 33 19.77 -23.89 31.78
C ARG A 33 19.64 -23.41 30.33
N CYS A 34 19.66 -22.10 30.12
CA CYS A 34 19.56 -21.53 28.79
C CYS A 34 20.86 -21.67 27.99
N GLN A 35 22.02 -21.75 28.66
CA GLN A 35 23.27 -22.16 27.99
C GLN A 35 23.12 -23.57 27.41
N ALA A 36 22.72 -24.54 28.24
CA ALA A 36 22.54 -25.93 27.82
C ALA A 36 21.58 -26.08 26.62
N GLU A 37 20.45 -25.35 26.63
CA GLU A 37 19.52 -25.33 25.49
C GLU A 37 20.18 -24.77 24.21
N VAL A 38 20.99 -23.71 24.31
CA VAL A 38 21.73 -23.16 23.15
C VAL A 38 22.78 -24.15 22.64
N GLU A 39 23.49 -24.84 23.53
CA GLU A 39 24.43 -25.90 23.14
C GLU A 39 23.72 -27.05 22.40
N GLU A 40 22.53 -27.44 22.85
CA GLU A 40 21.71 -28.46 22.19
C GLU A 40 21.33 -28.04 20.76
N TRP A 41 20.86 -26.80 20.58
CA TRP A 41 20.59 -26.24 19.25
C TRP A 41 21.83 -26.21 18.37
N ARG A 42 22.99 -25.80 18.91
CA ARG A 42 24.27 -25.81 18.15
C ARG A 42 24.66 -27.22 17.71
N ALA A 43 24.49 -28.21 18.57
CA ALA A 43 24.78 -29.60 18.25
C ALA A 43 23.86 -30.11 17.12
N LEU A 44 22.57 -29.79 17.20
CA LEU A 44 21.58 -30.13 16.17
C LEU A 44 21.97 -29.53 14.81
N PHE A 45 22.23 -28.22 14.74
CA PHE A 45 22.62 -27.56 13.49
C PHE A 45 23.97 -28.06 12.95
N THR A 46 24.90 -28.44 13.83
CA THR A 46 26.16 -29.08 13.42
C THR A 46 25.90 -30.44 12.76
N GLY A 47 24.98 -31.22 13.31
CA GLY A 47 24.52 -32.48 12.71
C GLY A 47 23.83 -32.28 11.36
N LEU A 48 22.98 -31.26 11.24
CA LEU A 48 22.33 -30.89 9.98
C LEU A 48 23.34 -30.41 8.93
N ALA A 49 24.34 -29.63 9.33
CA ALA A 49 25.39 -29.15 8.43
C ALA A 49 26.29 -30.27 7.88
N ALA A 50 26.35 -31.42 8.57
CA ALA A 50 27.10 -32.59 8.14
C ALA A 50 26.36 -33.43 7.07
N LEU A 51 25.08 -33.14 6.77
CA LEU A 51 24.36 -33.86 5.73
C LEU A 51 25.01 -33.66 4.35
N PRO A 52 24.98 -34.70 3.49
CA PRO A 52 25.49 -34.59 2.14
C PRO A 52 24.72 -33.51 1.36
N ARG A 53 25.47 -32.62 0.72
CA ARG A 53 24.90 -31.61 -0.18
C ARG A 53 24.61 -32.25 -1.53
N PHE A 54 23.34 -32.28 -1.92
CA PHE A 54 22.93 -32.76 -3.24
C PHE A 54 22.93 -31.61 -4.24
N ALA A 55 23.59 -31.81 -5.39
CA ALA A 55 23.49 -30.88 -6.49
C ALA A 55 22.12 -31.04 -7.18
N PRO A 56 21.44 -29.94 -7.54
CA PRO A 56 20.21 -30.03 -8.30
C PRO A 56 20.46 -30.61 -9.70
N ALA A 57 19.43 -31.25 -10.27
CA ALA A 57 19.50 -31.77 -11.64
C ALA A 57 19.76 -30.64 -12.65
N PRO A 58 20.44 -30.91 -13.79
CA PRO A 58 20.58 -29.94 -14.87
C PRO A 58 19.23 -29.33 -15.27
N GLY A 59 19.19 -28.02 -15.53
CA GLY A 59 17.97 -27.32 -15.91
C GLY A 59 17.03 -26.95 -14.75
N PHE A 60 17.40 -27.24 -13.50
CA PHE A 60 16.53 -26.95 -12.34
C PHE A 60 16.25 -25.47 -12.16
N MET A 61 17.27 -24.63 -12.26
CA MET A 61 17.15 -23.18 -12.08
C MET A 61 16.23 -22.57 -13.15
N GLU A 62 16.36 -23.01 -14.39
CA GLU A 62 15.54 -22.58 -15.52
C GLU A 62 14.07 -22.95 -15.30
N ARG A 63 13.78 -24.16 -14.82
CA ARG A 63 12.41 -24.58 -14.49
C ARG A 63 11.81 -23.77 -13.34
N VAL A 64 12.61 -23.48 -12.31
CA VAL A 64 12.17 -22.65 -11.17
C VAL A 64 11.90 -21.23 -11.62
N LEU A 65 12.84 -20.60 -12.31
CA LEU A 65 12.71 -19.23 -12.79
C LEU A 65 11.58 -19.06 -13.81
N ALA A 66 11.30 -20.07 -14.64
CA ALA A 66 10.14 -20.06 -15.53
C ALA A 66 8.79 -20.03 -14.78
N GLY A 67 8.75 -20.58 -13.56
CA GLY A 67 7.55 -20.55 -12.71
C GLY A 67 7.38 -19.26 -11.90
N VAL A 68 8.43 -18.43 -11.78
CA VAL A 68 8.37 -17.17 -11.02
C VAL A 68 7.66 -16.11 -11.85
N GLN A 69 6.40 -15.85 -11.51
CA GLN A 69 5.65 -14.70 -12.02
C GLN A 69 6.14 -13.43 -11.32
N VAL A 70 7.15 -12.78 -11.91
CA VAL A 70 7.57 -11.45 -11.43
C VAL A 70 6.45 -10.46 -11.73
N ARG A 71 5.81 -9.95 -10.68
CA ARG A 71 4.84 -8.86 -10.81
C ARG A 71 5.58 -7.61 -11.23
N GLU A 72 5.62 -7.35 -12.53
CA GLU A 72 6.17 -6.09 -13.01
C GLU A 72 5.33 -4.92 -12.47
N PRO A 73 5.96 -3.92 -11.83
CA PRO A 73 5.27 -2.72 -11.42
C PRO A 73 4.61 -2.08 -12.64
N TRP A 74 3.34 -1.67 -12.49
CA TRP A 74 2.59 -1.02 -13.57
C TRP A 74 3.32 0.20 -14.14
N ALA A 75 4.13 0.87 -13.32
CA ALA A 75 4.98 1.99 -13.71
C ALA A 75 6.01 1.62 -14.80
N VAL A 76 6.61 0.43 -14.73
CA VAL A 76 7.59 -0.04 -15.73
C VAL A 76 6.88 -0.30 -17.07
N ARG A 77 5.69 -0.92 -17.02
CA ARG A 77 4.86 -1.15 -18.22
C ARG A 77 4.37 0.15 -18.84
N ALA A 78 3.92 1.10 -18.02
CA ALA A 78 3.49 2.42 -18.48
C ALA A 78 4.66 3.20 -19.09
N ALA A 79 5.84 3.18 -18.46
CA ALA A 79 7.03 3.84 -18.99
C ALA A 79 7.46 3.25 -20.35
N ALA A 80 7.40 1.92 -20.51
CA ALA A 80 7.69 1.26 -21.78
C ALA A 80 6.70 1.67 -22.88
N TRP A 81 5.41 1.78 -22.54
CA TRP A 81 4.36 2.22 -23.46
C TRP A 81 4.53 3.68 -23.88
N VAL A 82 4.75 4.58 -22.91
CA VAL A 82 5.03 6.01 -23.15
C VAL A 82 6.25 6.18 -24.06
N ARG A 83 7.34 5.44 -23.81
CA ARG A 83 8.56 5.49 -24.66
C ARG A 83 8.31 5.04 -26.10
N ARG A 84 7.30 4.21 -26.38
CA ARG A 84 6.91 3.83 -27.75
C ARG A 84 6.09 4.91 -28.46
N LEU A 85 5.33 5.69 -27.71
CA LEU A 85 4.47 6.76 -28.24
C LEU A 85 5.21 8.08 -28.43
N VAL A 86 6.28 8.32 -27.66
CA VAL A 86 7.06 9.55 -27.75
C VAL A 86 7.90 9.56 -29.04
N PRO A 87 7.71 10.54 -29.94
CA PRO A 87 8.52 10.65 -31.14
C PRO A 87 9.99 10.93 -30.77
N ARG A 88 10.91 10.21 -31.42
CA ARG A 88 12.35 10.34 -31.19
C ARG A 88 13.01 11.48 -31.96
N THR A 89 12.34 12.04 -32.96
CA THR A 89 12.89 13.07 -33.85
C THR A 89 12.18 14.41 -33.65
N THR A 90 12.91 15.51 -33.86
CA THR A 90 12.37 16.88 -33.80
C THR A 90 11.21 17.09 -34.78
N ARG A 91 11.28 16.46 -35.96
CA ARG A 91 10.20 16.45 -36.96
C ARG A 91 8.94 15.71 -36.45
N GLY A 92 9.11 14.62 -35.71
CA GLY A 92 7.99 13.89 -35.11
C GLY A 92 7.26 14.70 -34.04
N TRP A 93 8.00 15.47 -33.23
CA TRP A 93 7.42 16.40 -32.27
C TRP A 93 6.65 17.55 -32.94
N ALA A 94 7.19 18.11 -34.03
CA ALA A 94 6.49 19.15 -34.80
C ALA A 94 5.17 18.64 -35.40
N LEU A 95 5.15 17.42 -35.93
CA LEU A 95 3.93 16.79 -36.46
C LEU A 95 2.91 16.47 -35.35
N ALA A 96 3.36 15.96 -34.20
CA ALA A 96 2.49 15.70 -33.06
C ALA A 96 1.85 16.98 -32.52
N ALA A 97 2.65 18.05 -32.40
CA ALA A 97 2.16 19.37 -32.00
C ALA A 97 1.18 19.95 -33.01
N ALA A 98 1.46 19.81 -34.32
CA ALA A 98 0.54 20.25 -35.37
C ALA A 98 -0.79 19.49 -35.35
N PHE A 99 -0.75 18.16 -35.14
CA PHE A 99 -1.95 17.33 -35.01
C PHE A 99 -2.78 17.69 -33.78
N LEU A 100 -2.14 18.00 -32.65
CA LEU A 100 -2.82 18.45 -31.43
C LEU A 100 -3.36 19.88 -31.55
N ALA A 101 -2.68 20.75 -32.28
CA ALA A 101 -3.12 22.13 -32.50
C ALA A 101 -4.32 22.21 -33.45
N LEU A 102 -4.44 21.29 -34.41
CA LEU A 102 -5.50 21.27 -35.41
C LEU A 102 -6.93 21.34 -34.82
N PRO A 103 -7.34 20.44 -33.89
CA PRO A 103 -8.68 20.50 -33.31
C PRO A 103 -8.91 21.75 -32.47
N VAL A 104 -7.87 22.30 -31.83
CA VAL A 104 -7.97 23.51 -31.01
C VAL A 104 -8.21 24.74 -31.90
N ILE A 105 -7.48 24.84 -33.01
CA ILE A 105 -7.62 25.95 -33.97
C ILE A 105 -8.99 25.85 -34.67
N THR A 106 -9.41 24.66 -35.08
CA THR A 106 -10.72 24.50 -35.73
C THR A 106 -11.88 24.75 -34.77
N SER A 107 -11.79 24.29 -33.52
CA SER A 107 -12.82 24.55 -32.50
C SER A 107 -12.87 26.02 -32.10
N ALA A 108 -11.73 26.68 -31.90
CA ALA A 108 -11.67 28.11 -31.60
C ALA A 108 -12.21 28.96 -32.77
N GLY A 109 -11.87 28.60 -34.01
CA GLY A 109 -12.41 29.24 -35.20
C GLY A 109 -13.93 29.04 -35.33
N ALA A 110 -14.41 27.82 -35.09
CA ALA A 110 -15.84 27.53 -35.07
C ALA A 110 -16.57 28.31 -33.98
N LEU A 111 -16.01 28.39 -32.76
CA LEU A 111 -16.53 29.18 -31.65
C LEU A 111 -16.58 30.67 -31.98
N GLY A 112 -15.50 31.23 -32.53
CA GLY A 112 -15.44 32.63 -32.94
C GLY A 112 -16.48 32.98 -34.02
N TRP A 113 -16.63 32.11 -35.02
CA TRP A 113 -17.66 32.22 -36.06
C TRP A 113 -19.08 32.08 -35.51
N LEU A 114 -19.28 31.18 -34.54
CA LEU A 114 -20.56 30.98 -33.89
C LEU A 114 -20.95 32.25 -33.12
N LEU A 115 -20.02 32.84 -32.37
CA LEU A 115 -20.24 34.06 -31.59
C LEU A 115 -20.52 35.31 -32.46
N THR A 116 -20.16 35.29 -33.75
CA THR A 116 -20.52 36.38 -34.69
C THR A 116 -21.94 36.27 -35.22
N ARG A 117 -22.65 35.16 -34.96
CA ARG A 117 -24.06 35.00 -35.38
C ARG A 117 -24.97 35.81 -34.43
N PRO A 118 -25.82 36.72 -34.94
CA PRO A 118 -26.70 37.57 -34.14
C PRO A 118 -27.79 36.80 -33.36
N MET A 119 -27.90 35.48 -33.57
CA MET A 119 -28.79 34.61 -32.82
C MET A 119 -28.24 34.18 -31.44
N LEU A 120 -26.95 34.40 -31.17
CA LEU A 120 -26.36 34.13 -29.86
C LEU A 120 -26.45 35.37 -28.97
N THR A 121 -27.65 35.60 -28.45
CA THR A 121 -27.80 36.52 -27.32
C THR A 121 -27.10 35.93 -26.10
N LEU A 122 -26.46 36.78 -25.29
CA LEU A 122 -25.82 36.38 -24.02
C LEU A 122 -26.78 35.57 -23.13
N GLN A 123 -28.08 35.87 -23.22
CA GLN A 123 -29.16 35.18 -22.54
C GLN A 123 -29.42 33.76 -23.09
N GLY A 124 -29.36 33.57 -24.41
CA GLY A 124 -29.44 32.23 -25.02
C GLY A 124 -28.25 31.34 -24.64
N LEU A 125 -27.04 31.93 -24.62
CA LEU A 125 -25.84 31.22 -24.17
C LEU A 125 -25.95 30.80 -22.70
N TRP A 126 -26.46 31.68 -21.84
CA TRP A 126 -26.66 31.41 -20.42
C TRP A 126 -27.69 30.30 -20.17
N LEU A 127 -28.83 30.32 -20.88
CA LEU A 127 -29.84 29.26 -20.77
C LEU A 127 -29.29 27.92 -21.26
N PHE A 128 -28.57 27.90 -22.38
CA PHE A 128 -27.97 26.67 -22.91
C PHE A 128 -26.88 26.10 -22.00
N THR A 129 -26.00 26.94 -21.45
CA THR A 129 -24.96 26.49 -20.52
C THR A 129 -25.56 25.98 -19.21
N ARG A 130 -26.58 26.66 -18.66
CA ARG A 130 -27.30 26.17 -17.48
C ARG A 130 -27.92 24.80 -17.71
N ASP A 131 -28.59 24.62 -18.85
CA ASP A 131 -29.25 23.36 -19.20
C ASP A 131 -28.24 22.23 -19.39
N ARG A 132 -27.16 22.49 -20.14
CA ARG A 132 -26.10 21.49 -20.38
C ARG A 132 -25.31 21.11 -19.14
N VAL A 133 -25.04 22.06 -18.25
CA VAL A 133 -24.41 21.78 -16.95
C VAL A 133 -25.36 20.97 -16.08
N GLY A 134 -26.66 21.27 -16.09
CA GLY A 134 -27.69 20.50 -15.41
C GLY A 134 -27.72 19.03 -15.85
N ASP A 135 -27.77 18.79 -17.16
CA ASP A 135 -27.77 17.44 -17.75
C ASP A 135 -26.48 16.66 -17.45
N ALA A 136 -25.33 17.33 -17.56
CA ALA A 136 -24.04 16.71 -17.26
C ALA A 136 -23.94 16.31 -15.78
N VAL A 137 -24.38 17.18 -14.87
CA VAL A 137 -24.42 16.88 -13.43
C VAL A 137 -25.41 15.76 -13.14
N ALA A 138 -26.63 15.79 -13.69
CA ALA A 138 -27.64 14.77 -13.46
C ALA A 138 -27.18 13.38 -13.94
N THR A 139 -26.52 13.29 -15.09
CA THR A 139 -26.00 12.02 -15.61
C THR A 139 -24.79 11.51 -14.82
N LEU A 140 -23.94 12.40 -14.33
CA LEU A 140 -22.79 12.04 -13.49
C LEU A 140 -23.25 11.58 -12.10
N VAL A 141 -24.24 12.26 -11.51
CA VAL A 141 -24.89 11.89 -10.26
C VAL A 141 -25.67 10.59 -10.41
N GLY A 142 -26.38 10.37 -11.52
CA GLY A 142 -27.08 9.11 -11.78
C GLY A 142 -26.13 7.91 -11.93
N ARG A 143 -25.00 8.10 -12.62
CA ARG A 143 -23.97 7.06 -12.76
C ARG A 143 -23.24 6.78 -11.45
N SER A 144 -22.91 7.82 -10.66
CA SER A 144 -22.28 7.63 -9.36
C SER A 144 -23.25 7.03 -8.36
N ALA A 145 -24.53 7.42 -8.37
CA ALA A 145 -25.57 6.82 -7.54
C ALA A 145 -25.78 5.34 -7.88
N GLY A 146 -25.83 4.97 -9.17
CA GLY A 146 -25.89 3.56 -9.58
C GLY A 146 -24.66 2.76 -9.13
N ALA A 147 -23.46 3.31 -9.31
CA ALA A 147 -22.23 2.68 -8.85
C ALA A 147 -22.14 2.58 -7.31
N LEU A 148 -22.67 3.56 -6.58
CA LEU A 148 -22.73 3.55 -5.12
C LEU A 148 -23.73 2.51 -4.63
N VAL A 149 -24.90 2.39 -5.25
CA VAL A 149 -25.93 1.40 -4.88
C VAL A 149 -25.43 -0.03 -5.06
N GLU A 150 -24.63 -0.32 -6.08
CA GLU A 150 -24.04 -1.64 -6.32
C GLU A 150 -22.82 -1.95 -5.45
N THR A 151 -22.30 -0.98 -4.67
CA THR A 151 -21.15 -1.27 -3.80
C THR A 151 -21.57 -2.12 -2.59
N PRO A 152 -20.77 -3.11 -2.18
CA PRO A 152 -21.01 -3.91 -0.96
C PRO A 152 -21.01 -3.08 0.34
N LEU A 153 -20.73 -1.78 0.23
CA LEU A 153 -20.79 -0.79 1.30
C LEU A 153 -22.24 -0.40 1.64
N THR A 154 -23.14 -0.32 0.65
CA THR A 154 -24.54 0.05 0.89
C THR A 154 -25.31 -1.05 1.62
N SER A 155 -25.10 -2.31 1.24
CA SER A 155 -25.65 -3.46 1.96
C SER A 155 -25.10 -3.52 3.39
N TRP A 156 -23.79 -3.30 3.58
CA TRP A 156 -23.18 -3.22 4.91
C TRP A 156 -23.75 -2.07 5.75
N LEU A 157 -23.96 -0.88 5.17
CA LEU A 157 -24.51 0.29 5.86
C LEU A 157 -25.98 0.08 6.28
N VAL A 158 -26.81 -0.49 5.40
CA VAL A 158 -28.21 -0.80 5.73
C VAL A 158 -28.28 -1.84 6.83
N GLU A 159 -27.43 -2.86 6.78
CA GLU A 159 -27.38 -3.89 7.81
C GLU A 159 -26.82 -3.36 9.14
N ALA A 160 -25.83 -2.46 9.11
CA ALA A 160 -25.33 -1.77 10.28
C ALA A 160 -26.39 -0.85 10.92
N ALA A 161 -27.16 -0.12 10.11
CA ALA A 161 -28.27 0.71 10.57
C ALA A 161 -29.39 -0.13 11.20
N ALA A 162 -29.74 -1.28 10.61
CA ALA A 162 -30.72 -2.20 11.17
C ALA A 162 -30.26 -2.79 12.51
N ARG A 163 -28.97 -3.12 12.65
CA ARG A 163 -28.39 -3.59 13.93
C ARG A 163 -28.45 -2.49 15.01
N LEU A 164 -28.16 -1.24 14.64
CA LEU A 164 -28.25 -0.09 15.55
C LEU A 164 -29.68 0.23 15.99
N GLN A 165 -30.69 -0.02 15.13
CA GLN A 165 -32.09 0.16 15.50
C GLN A 165 -32.59 -0.92 16.49
N GLY A 166 -31.94 -2.09 16.53
CA GLY A 166 -32.28 -3.18 17.46
C GLY A 166 -31.55 -3.14 18.80
N THR A 167 -30.53 -2.30 18.97
CA THR A 167 -29.76 -2.19 20.22
C THR A 167 -30.42 -1.21 21.18
N GLY A 168 -30.77 -1.67 22.38
CA GLY A 168 -31.24 -0.80 23.46
C GLY A 168 -30.18 0.21 23.89
N LEU A 169 -30.61 1.33 24.48
CA LEU A 169 -29.72 2.39 25.02
C LEU A 169 -28.63 1.85 25.97
N SER A 170 -28.88 0.73 26.65
CA SER A 170 -27.91 0.03 27.50
C SER A 170 -26.73 -0.59 26.74
N ASP A 171 -26.97 -1.16 25.56
CA ASP A 171 -25.93 -1.82 24.75
C ASP A 171 -25.03 -0.78 24.07
N LEU A 172 -25.61 0.35 23.66
CA LEU A 172 -24.85 1.50 23.15
C LEU A 172 -23.94 2.10 24.22
N GLY A 173 -24.41 2.16 25.47
CA GLY A 173 -23.60 2.60 26.62
C GLY A 173 -22.41 1.68 26.89
N ALA A 174 -22.64 0.36 26.86
CA ALA A 174 -21.58 -0.63 27.03
C ALA A 174 -20.54 -0.56 25.90
N ALA A 175 -20.99 -0.46 24.65
CA ALA A 175 -20.10 -0.32 23.49
C ALA A 175 -19.26 0.97 23.54
N ALA A 176 -19.88 2.10 23.91
CA ALA A 176 -19.17 3.37 24.06
C ALA A 176 -18.13 3.34 25.20
N ALA A 177 -18.45 2.67 26.32
CA ALA A 177 -17.52 2.49 27.43
C ALA A 177 -16.31 1.63 27.01
N VAL A 178 -16.53 0.53 26.29
CA VAL A 178 -15.45 -0.33 25.77
C VAL A 178 -14.59 0.41 24.74
N PHE A 179 -15.22 1.18 23.84
CA PHE A 179 -14.48 1.97 22.86
C PHE A 179 -13.64 3.06 23.53
N GLY A 180 -14.19 3.74 24.53
CA GLY A 180 -13.48 4.74 25.33
C GLY A 180 -12.27 4.15 26.04
N THR A 181 -12.41 2.98 26.68
CA THR A 181 -11.27 2.32 27.35
C THR A 181 -10.21 1.87 26.35
N MET A 182 -10.58 1.31 25.20
CA MET A 182 -9.62 0.96 24.15
C MET A 182 -8.88 2.17 23.58
N SER A 183 -9.55 3.30 23.36
CA SER A 183 -8.91 4.54 22.91
C SER A 183 -7.90 5.09 23.93
N VAL A 184 -8.23 5.06 25.22
CA VAL A 184 -7.30 5.49 26.28
C VAL A 184 -6.08 4.56 26.36
N VAL A 185 -6.30 3.24 26.27
CA VAL A 185 -5.20 2.26 26.24
C VAL A 185 -4.31 2.44 25.02
N SER A 186 -4.91 2.69 23.84
CA SER A 186 -4.16 2.96 22.61
C SER A 186 -3.33 4.23 22.71
N ALA A 187 -3.90 5.33 23.21
CA ALA A 187 -3.18 6.58 23.42
C ALA A 187 -2.03 6.43 24.43
N TRP A 188 -2.25 5.65 25.49
CA TRP A 188 -1.21 5.32 26.47
C TRP A 188 -0.04 4.56 25.86
N ILE A 189 -0.33 3.51 25.09
CA ILE A 189 0.69 2.71 24.40
C ILE A 189 1.48 3.58 23.41
N LEU A 190 0.77 4.43 22.65
CA LEU A 190 1.39 5.36 21.70
C LEU A 190 2.32 6.34 22.44
N TYR A 191 1.87 6.94 23.53
CA TYR A 191 2.68 7.84 24.36
C TYR A 191 3.95 7.13 24.88
N GLN A 192 3.80 5.92 25.41
CA GLN A 192 4.92 5.15 25.95
C GLN A 192 5.96 4.79 24.87
N TYR A 193 5.51 4.38 23.68
CA TYR A 193 6.44 3.96 22.62
C TYR A 193 7.10 5.14 21.90
N LEU A 194 6.35 6.23 21.69
CA LEU A 194 6.76 7.32 20.81
C LEU A 194 7.46 8.46 21.56
N LEU A 195 7.12 8.69 22.83
CA LEU A 195 7.66 9.79 23.64
C LEU A 195 8.55 9.31 24.79
N HIS A 196 8.34 8.11 25.33
CA HIS A 196 9.13 7.61 26.46
C HIS A 196 10.37 6.80 26.02
N THR A 197 10.54 6.42 24.75
CA THR A 197 11.80 5.76 24.35
C THR A 197 12.95 6.79 24.32
N PRO A 198 13.93 6.72 25.24
CA PRO A 198 15.08 7.60 25.17
C PRO A 198 15.87 7.23 23.92
N THR A 199 15.96 8.19 23.00
CA THR A 199 16.77 8.23 21.78
C THR A 199 17.81 7.10 21.69
N ARG A 200 17.46 6.07 20.90
CA ARG A 200 18.36 5.00 20.49
C ARG A 200 19.53 5.65 19.74
N LYS A 201 20.70 5.73 20.39
CA LYS A 201 21.95 6.18 19.76
C LYS A 201 22.22 5.31 18.54
N ILE A 202 22.12 5.90 17.36
CA ILE A 202 22.41 5.28 16.07
C ILE A 202 23.94 5.15 15.99
N PHE A 203 24.47 3.95 16.24
CA PHE A 203 25.86 3.64 15.91
C PHE A 203 25.94 3.33 14.42
N HIS A 204 26.59 4.23 13.67
CA HIS A 204 27.00 3.97 12.30
C HIS A 204 28.18 2.98 12.31
N ALA A 205 27.97 1.76 11.83
CA ALA A 205 29.05 0.85 11.51
C ALA A 205 29.58 1.21 10.11
N SER A 206 30.79 1.78 10.05
CA SER A 206 31.54 1.98 8.82
C SER A 206 32.10 0.63 8.36
N PHE A 207 31.59 0.12 7.24
CA PHE A 207 32.22 -0.99 6.52
C PHE A 207 33.38 -0.43 5.69
N SER A 208 34.62 -0.80 6.03
CA SER A 208 35.78 -0.66 5.16
C SER A 208 35.91 -1.92 4.30
N PHE A 209 35.91 -1.73 2.99
CA PHE A 209 36.32 -2.72 1.98
C PHE A 209 37.83 -2.99 2.05
#